data_AF-A0A7W0CE10-F1
#
_entry.id   AF-A0A7W0CE10-F1
#
_cell.length_a   1.000
_cell.length_b   1.000
_cell.length_c   1.000
_cell.angle_alpha   90.00
_cell.angle_beta   90.00
_cell.angle_gamma   90.00
#
_symmetry.space_group_name_H-M   'P 1'
#
loop_
_entity.id
_entity.type
_entity.pdbx_description
1 polymer ?
#
loop_
_entity_poly.entity_id
_entity_poly.type
_entity_poly.pdbx_seq_one_letter_code
_entity_poly.pdbx_strand_id
1 'polypeptide(L)'
;MIPGDRDALAALVALSPTPPSGFADLRAAAIGHLALGSHDQALDLLDQAMELADTPARVVAVTINLADVYRYAGDTATAETLYRRALSHARTAAPVYVSFALQHLGKALGEQGRLDEARDLLTEALALREAAQDDLTVRKAAPSDLTVRKAAPGDPSLAAGTRAALAALDDPAFVLPLPPSVAALLGPSPSWSDAHEGLSGTVAFVNDAYYVKRGPHARREHERLTWLGAHGIAVPEVAAFEDDVLVLADAGAPSLATSPPPGIGAVMGSVLKALHALPVATCPFDERLDVQLTRARRQVIEGLVDVEDFDEDNLGLTARQVLDRLHAERPRDEDLVVTHGDFTPSNVLNGGMLIDLGRVGTGDRYRDLALAVRDLREDFGEGAVGEFFTAYGLHAPDTARLAYYRLIDELF
;
A
#
# COMPACT_ATOMS: atom_id res chain seq x y z
N MET A 1 -11.77 14.62 -12.94
CA MET A 1 -13.11 15.07 -12.51
C MET A 1 -14.03 13.89 -12.65
N ILE A 2 -14.47 13.28 -11.55
CA ILE A 2 -15.42 12.17 -11.57
C ILE A 2 -16.80 12.74 -11.96
N PRO A 3 -17.54 12.16 -12.92
CA PRO A 3 -18.84 12.69 -13.33
C PRO A 3 -19.84 12.74 -12.17
N GLY A 4 -20.60 13.83 -12.07
CA GLY A 4 -21.42 14.19 -10.90
C GLY A 4 -22.72 13.41 -10.68
N ASP A 5 -22.98 12.33 -11.42
CA ASP A 5 -24.18 11.50 -11.24
C ASP A 5 -23.79 10.06 -10.95
N ARG A 6 -23.71 9.73 -9.65
CA ARG A 6 -23.34 8.40 -9.14
C ARG A 6 -24.38 7.34 -9.50
N ASP A 7 -25.65 7.71 -9.64
CA ASP A 7 -26.75 6.77 -9.95
C ASP A 7 -26.75 6.40 -11.43
N ALA A 8 -26.49 7.37 -12.33
CA ALA A 8 -26.28 7.09 -13.75
C ALA A 8 -25.01 6.25 -14.00
N LEU A 9 -23.95 6.47 -13.22
CA LEU A 9 -22.72 5.67 -13.30
C LEU A 9 -22.91 4.25 -12.76
N ALA A 10 -23.64 4.10 -11.64
CA ALA A 10 -24.04 2.80 -11.10
C ALA A 10 -24.88 2.01 -12.09
N ALA A 11 -25.83 2.68 -12.77
CA ALA A 11 -26.61 2.07 -13.83
C ALA A 11 -25.72 1.64 -15.01
N LEU A 12 -24.73 2.44 -15.43
CA LEU A 12 -23.84 2.11 -16.55
C LEU A 12 -22.91 0.93 -16.25
N VAL A 13 -22.44 0.79 -15.00
CA VAL A 13 -21.68 -0.37 -14.52
C VAL A 13 -22.58 -1.62 -14.42
N ALA A 14 -23.82 -1.46 -13.95
CA ALA A 14 -24.79 -2.56 -13.80
C ALA A 14 -25.42 -3.04 -15.13
N LEU A 15 -25.40 -2.21 -16.18
CA LEU A 15 -26.08 -2.47 -17.45
C LEU A 15 -25.22 -3.16 -18.52
N SER A 16 -23.96 -3.51 -18.25
CA SER A 16 -23.16 -4.30 -19.19
C SER A 16 -23.42 -5.80 -19.00
N PRO A 17 -24.14 -6.48 -19.90
CA PRO A 17 -24.50 -7.90 -19.75
C PRO A 17 -23.31 -8.86 -19.96
N THR A 18 -22.18 -8.34 -20.41
CA THR A 18 -20.93 -9.09 -20.62
C THR A 18 -19.84 -8.53 -19.70
N PRO A 19 -19.09 -9.39 -18.99
CA PRO A 19 -17.92 -8.96 -18.22
C PRO A 19 -16.97 -8.16 -19.12
N PRO A 20 -16.45 -7.00 -18.67
CA PRO A 20 -15.48 -6.24 -19.44
C PRO A 20 -14.24 -7.09 -19.70
N SER A 21 -13.82 -7.21 -20.96
CA SER A 21 -12.67 -8.05 -21.35
C SER A 21 -11.61 -7.30 -22.17
N GLY A 22 -11.97 -6.15 -22.75
CA GLY A 22 -11.04 -5.30 -23.48
C GLY A 22 -10.37 -4.26 -22.57
N PHE A 23 -9.14 -3.85 -22.90
CA PHE A 23 -8.39 -2.82 -22.16
C PHE A 23 -9.21 -1.55 -21.86
N ALA A 24 -9.92 -1.03 -22.87
CA ALA A 24 -10.71 0.21 -22.72
C ALA A 24 -11.93 0.00 -21.80
N ASP A 25 -12.61 -1.14 -21.92
CA ASP A 25 -13.81 -1.46 -21.15
C ASP A 25 -13.47 -1.74 -19.70
N LEU A 26 -12.38 -2.47 -19.44
CA LEU A 26 -11.85 -2.72 -18.08
C LEU A 26 -11.52 -1.41 -17.37
N ARG A 27 -10.78 -0.50 -18.02
CA ARG A 27 -10.48 0.82 -17.43
C ARG A 27 -11.72 1.67 -17.21
N ALA A 28 -12.69 1.64 -18.12
CA ALA A 28 -13.93 2.40 -17.97
C ALA A 28 -14.76 1.87 -16.79
N ALA A 29 -14.89 0.54 -16.66
CA ALA A 29 -15.55 -0.10 -15.54
C ALA A 29 -14.84 0.21 -14.22
N ALA A 30 -13.51 0.18 -14.19
CA ALA A 30 -12.73 0.53 -13.00
C ALA A 30 -12.96 1.96 -12.54
N ILE A 31 -12.99 2.94 -13.46
CA ILE A 31 -13.32 4.33 -13.14
C ILE A 31 -14.75 4.44 -12.58
N GLY A 32 -15.67 3.62 -13.11
CA GLY A 32 -17.02 3.46 -12.58
C GLY A 32 -17.03 3.02 -11.13
N HIS A 33 -16.36 1.91 -10.82
CA HIS A 33 -16.22 1.39 -9.46
C HIS A 33 -15.54 2.37 -8.51
N LEU A 34 -14.49 3.07 -8.97
CA LEU A 34 -13.83 4.13 -8.20
C LEU A 34 -14.81 5.24 -7.80
N ALA A 35 -15.62 5.73 -8.74
CA ALA A 35 -16.62 6.76 -8.45
C ALA A 35 -17.71 6.29 -7.48
N LEU A 36 -17.99 4.99 -7.44
CA LEU A 36 -18.92 4.38 -6.50
C LEU A 36 -18.29 4.14 -5.11
N GLY A 37 -16.97 4.24 -4.98
CA GLY A 37 -16.21 3.92 -3.76
C GLY A 37 -15.87 2.42 -3.62
N SER A 38 -16.10 1.64 -4.66
CA SER A 38 -15.80 0.20 -4.71
C SER A 38 -14.34 -0.03 -5.11
N HIS A 39 -13.41 0.35 -4.23
CA HIS A 39 -11.98 0.38 -4.55
C HIS A 39 -11.39 -0.99 -4.92
N ASP A 40 -11.75 -2.07 -4.20
CA ASP A 40 -11.22 -3.41 -4.49
C ASP A 40 -11.60 -3.89 -5.90
N GLN A 41 -12.86 -3.66 -6.29
CA GLN A 41 -13.34 -4.00 -7.64
C GLN A 41 -12.64 -3.15 -8.71
N ALA A 42 -12.36 -1.88 -8.41
CA ALA A 42 -11.61 -1.02 -9.33
C ALA A 42 -10.17 -1.52 -9.51
N LEU A 43 -9.49 -1.95 -8.44
CA LEU A 43 -8.14 -2.53 -8.52
C LEU A 43 -8.14 -3.84 -9.32
N ASP A 44 -9.08 -4.76 -9.07
CA ASP A 44 -9.17 -6.04 -9.81
C ASP A 44 -9.30 -5.83 -11.32
N LEU A 45 -10.08 -4.81 -11.73
CA LEU A 45 -10.27 -4.46 -13.14
C LEU A 45 -9.04 -3.77 -13.73
N LEU A 46 -8.33 -2.95 -12.95
CA LEU A 46 -7.11 -2.29 -13.39
C LEU A 46 -5.92 -3.25 -13.47
N ASP A 47 -5.85 -4.26 -12.60
CA ASP A 47 -4.88 -5.35 -12.71
C ASP A 47 -5.03 -6.10 -14.05
N GLN A 48 -6.26 -6.46 -14.40
CA GLN A 48 -6.57 -7.05 -15.70
C GLN A 48 -6.24 -6.10 -16.87
N ALA A 49 -6.53 -4.80 -16.72
CA ALA A 49 -6.18 -3.81 -17.74
C ALA A 49 -4.66 -3.65 -17.89
N MET A 50 -3.89 -3.76 -16.80
CA MET A 50 -2.43 -3.68 -16.81
C MET A 50 -1.83 -4.86 -17.58
N GLU A 51 -2.36 -6.08 -17.42
CA GLU A 51 -1.93 -7.25 -18.18
C GLU A 51 -2.18 -7.12 -19.69
N LEU A 52 -3.19 -6.33 -20.09
CA LEU A 52 -3.48 -6.02 -21.50
C LEU A 52 -2.75 -4.76 -22.02
N ALA A 53 -1.94 -4.09 -21.19
CA ALA A 53 -1.27 -2.85 -21.56
C ALA A 53 -0.04 -3.12 -22.46
N ASP A 54 -0.26 -3.07 -23.78
CA ASP A 54 0.74 -3.37 -24.82
C ASP A 54 1.54 -2.14 -25.32
N THR A 55 1.28 -0.94 -24.79
CA THR A 55 1.97 0.29 -25.18
C THR A 55 2.35 1.14 -23.96
N PRO A 56 3.44 1.93 -24.01
CA PRO A 56 3.84 2.84 -22.93
C PRO A 56 2.71 3.77 -22.49
N ALA A 57 1.94 4.29 -23.46
CA ALA A 57 0.77 5.11 -23.22
C ALA A 57 -0.30 4.41 -22.36
N ARG A 58 -0.58 3.13 -22.64
CA ARG A 58 -1.54 2.33 -21.88
C ARG A 58 -1.04 2.04 -20.47
N VAL A 59 0.24 1.71 -20.31
CA VAL A 59 0.88 1.46 -19.01
C VAL A 59 0.77 2.69 -18.11
N VAL A 60 1.12 3.88 -18.62
CA VAL A 60 0.97 5.13 -17.86
C VAL A 60 -0.49 5.40 -17.50
N ALA A 61 -1.42 5.23 -18.43
CA ALA A 61 -2.84 5.50 -18.20
C ALA A 61 -3.48 4.56 -17.16
N VAL A 62 -3.06 3.29 -17.08
CA VAL A 62 -3.51 2.36 -16.03
C VAL A 62 -2.85 2.71 -14.70
N THR A 63 -1.54 3.02 -14.70
CA THR A 63 -0.81 3.36 -13.47
C THR A 63 -1.39 4.60 -12.79
N ILE A 64 -1.77 5.63 -13.54
CA ILE A 64 -2.47 6.82 -13.00
C ILE A 64 -3.82 6.45 -12.39
N ASN A 65 -4.58 5.56 -13.04
CA ASN A 65 -5.87 5.12 -12.51
C ASN A 65 -5.70 4.29 -11.23
N LEU A 66 -4.70 3.40 -11.15
CA LEU A 66 -4.37 2.66 -9.93
C LEU A 66 -4.05 3.63 -8.80
N ALA A 67 -3.16 4.60 -9.07
CA ALA A 67 -2.80 5.64 -8.11
C ALA A 67 -4.02 6.46 -7.65
N ASP A 68 -4.95 6.80 -8.56
CA ASP A 68 -6.22 7.43 -8.19
C ASP A 68 -7.05 6.55 -7.24
N VAL A 69 -7.14 5.24 -7.49
CA VAL A 69 -7.85 4.31 -6.59
C VAL A 69 -7.23 4.31 -5.20
N TYR A 70 -5.91 4.17 -5.07
CA TYR A 70 -5.23 4.23 -3.77
C TYR A 70 -5.41 5.58 -3.08
N ARG A 71 -5.31 6.69 -3.83
CA ARG A 71 -5.52 8.05 -3.28
C ARG A 71 -6.92 8.22 -2.70
N TYR A 72 -7.95 7.78 -3.43
CA TYR A 72 -9.34 7.84 -2.95
C TYR A 72 -9.65 6.79 -1.87
N ALA A 73 -8.89 5.70 -1.79
CA ALA A 73 -8.94 4.73 -0.71
C ALA A 73 -8.21 5.21 0.56
N GLY A 74 -7.46 6.31 0.50
CA GLY A 74 -6.70 6.87 1.63
C GLY A 74 -5.27 6.33 1.77
N ASP A 75 -4.81 5.45 0.87
CA ASP A 75 -3.43 4.97 0.84
C ASP A 75 -2.57 5.94 0.00
N THR A 76 -2.22 7.07 0.63
CA THR A 76 -1.50 8.16 -0.02
C THR A 76 -0.07 7.78 -0.41
N ALA A 77 0.57 6.89 0.35
CA ALA A 77 1.92 6.42 0.08
C ALA A 77 1.98 5.58 -1.20
N THR A 78 1.12 4.56 -1.32
CA THR A 78 1.05 3.74 -2.53
C THR A 78 0.66 4.58 -3.75
N ALA A 79 -0.30 5.51 -3.59
CA ALA A 79 -0.68 6.43 -4.65
C ALA A 79 0.50 7.28 -5.14
N GLU A 80 1.29 7.84 -4.23
CA GLU A 80 2.46 8.65 -4.56
C GLU A 80 3.52 7.87 -5.33
N THR A 81 3.85 6.65 -4.87
CA THR A 81 4.78 5.73 -5.57
C THR A 81 4.31 5.49 -7.01
N LEU A 82 3.04 5.16 -7.20
CA LEU A 82 2.47 4.90 -8.52
C LEU A 82 2.45 6.16 -9.40
N TYR A 83 2.11 7.33 -8.87
CA TYR A 83 2.13 8.59 -9.64
C TYR A 83 3.55 8.98 -10.06
N ARG A 84 4.55 8.86 -9.17
CA ARG A 84 5.95 9.12 -9.52
C ARG A 84 6.44 8.16 -10.61
N ARG A 85 6.09 6.87 -10.51
CA ARG A 85 6.42 5.90 -11.55
C ARG A 85 5.74 6.22 -12.89
N ALA A 86 4.46 6.58 -12.85
CA ALA A 86 3.73 7.02 -14.05
C ALA A 86 4.40 8.23 -14.71
N LEU A 87 4.86 9.21 -13.91
CA LEU A 87 5.59 10.38 -14.42
C LEU A 87 6.95 10.01 -15.03
N SER A 88 7.73 9.18 -14.36
CA SER A 88 9.02 8.69 -14.87
C SER A 88 8.86 7.97 -16.21
N HIS A 89 7.88 7.05 -16.30
CA HIS A 89 7.58 6.33 -17.52
C HIS A 89 7.04 7.25 -18.62
N ALA A 90 6.18 8.22 -18.28
CA ALA A 90 5.68 9.21 -19.23
C ALA A 90 6.81 10.04 -19.84
N ARG A 91 7.75 10.53 -19.02
CA ARG A 91 8.92 11.30 -19.49
C ARG A 91 9.79 10.48 -20.44
N THR A 92 9.93 9.19 -20.20
CA THR A 92 10.83 8.31 -20.97
C THR A 92 10.19 7.81 -22.27
N ALA A 93 8.94 7.35 -22.20
CA ALA A 93 8.35 6.52 -23.26
C ALA A 93 6.94 6.95 -23.71
N ALA A 94 6.29 7.89 -23.00
CA ALA A 94 4.97 8.39 -23.38
C ALA A 94 4.81 9.91 -23.11
N PRO A 95 5.56 10.80 -23.81
CA PRO A 95 5.60 12.23 -23.49
C PRO A 95 4.24 12.93 -23.48
N VAL A 96 3.30 12.42 -24.28
CA VAL A 96 1.90 12.89 -24.33
C VAL A 96 1.18 12.83 -22.97
N TYR A 97 1.60 11.95 -22.07
CA TYR A 97 1.02 11.79 -20.72
C TYR A 97 1.74 12.59 -19.64
N VAL A 98 2.87 13.27 -19.92
CA VAL A 98 3.66 13.96 -18.87
C VAL A 98 2.80 14.98 -18.14
N SER A 99 2.07 15.83 -18.86
CA SER A 99 1.20 16.83 -18.23
C SER A 99 0.03 16.22 -17.42
N PHE A 100 -0.39 15.00 -17.72
CA PHE A 100 -1.40 14.28 -16.93
C PHE A 100 -0.78 13.73 -15.65
N ALA A 101 0.36 13.02 -15.74
CA ALA A 101 1.06 12.49 -14.58
C ALA A 101 1.45 13.59 -13.59
N LEU A 102 1.99 14.71 -14.08
CA LEU A 102 2.32 15.89 -13.27
C LEU A 102 1.09 16.45 -12.55
N GLN A 103 -0.06 16.59 -13.24
CA GLN A 103 -1.27 17.11 -12.61
C GLN A 103 -1.76 16.21 -11.48
N HIS A 104 -1.81 14.90 -11.72
CA HIS A 104 -2.32 13.96 -10.73
C HIS A 104 -1.37 13.86 -9.52
N LEU A 105 -0.05 13.78 -9.74
CA LEU A 105 0.94 13.81 -8.65
C LEU A 105 0.86 15.13 -7.86
N GLY A 106 0.83 16.27 -8.55
CA GLY A 106 0.74 17.58 -7.90
C GLY A 106 -0.51 17.72 -7.03
N LYS A 107 -1.67 17.23 -7.51
CA LYS A 107 -2.89 17.20 -6.69
C LYS A 107 -2.72 16.30 -5.46
N ALA A 108 -2.16 15.11 -5.63
CA ALA A 108 -1.98 14.14 -4.55
C ALA A 108 -1.03 14.68 -3.46
N LEU A 109 0.09 15.28 -3.84
CA LEU A 109 1.02 15.93 -2.90
C LEU A 109 0.39 17.13 -2.21
N GLY A 110 -0.44 17.87 -2.94
CA GLY A 110 -1.20 18.97 -2.39
C GLY A 110 -2.16 18.54 -1.29
N GLU A 111 -2.92 17.46 -1.49
CA GLU A 111 -3.83 16.87 -0.49
C GLU A 111 -3.08 16.40 0.78
N GLN A 112 -1.77 16.12 0.66
CA GLN A 112 -0.88 15.79 1.78
C GLN A 112 -0.23 17.03 2.44
N GLY A 113 -0.52 18.25 1.97
CA GLY A 113 0.07 19.48 2.49
C GLY A 113 1.48 19.82 1.97
N ARG A 114 2.03 19.06 1.01
CA ARG A 114 3.32 19.33 0.35
C ARG A 114 3.14 20.38 -0.75
N LEU A 115 2.72 21.59 -0.35
CA LEU A 115 2.21 22.63 -1.25
C LEU A 115 3.24 23.16 -2.24
N ASP A 116 4.51 23.25 -1.86
CA ASP A 116 5.56 23.79 -2.74
C ASP A 116 5.83 22.83 -3.92
N GLU A 117 6.07 21.56 -3.63
CA GLU A 117 6.27 20.53 -4.67
C GLU A 117 5.00 20.36 -5.53
N ALA A 118 3.82 20.40 -4.91
CA ALA A 118 2.55 20.39 -5.63
C ALA A 118 2.44 21.55 -6.63
N ARG A 119 2.83 22.76 -6.21
CA ARG A 119 2.79 23.97 -7.03
C ARG A 119 3.78 23.89 -8.20
N ASP A 120 4.97 23.39 -7.96
CA ASP A 120 5.99 23.20 -9.01
C ASP A 120 5.49 22.24 -10.10
N LEU A 121 4.97 21.07 -9.70
CA LEU A 121 4.45 20.07 -10.63
C LEU A 121 3.23 20.56 -11.42
N LEU A 122 2.29 21.24 -10.76
CA LEU A 122 1.10 21.79 -11.42
C LEU A 122 1.46 22.94 -12.37
N THR A 123 2.47 23.74 -12.04
CA THR A 123 2.98 24.80 -12.92
C THR A 123 3.63 24.22 -14.16
N GLU A 124 4.47 23.18 -14.02
CA GLU A 124 5.04 22.45 -15.16
C GLU A 124 3.93 21.84 -16.04
N ALA A 125 2.91 21.21 -15.42
CA ALA A 125 1.77 20.65 -16.15
C ALA A 125 1.01 21.70 -16.96
N LEU A 126 0.80 22.89 -16.39
CA LEU A 126 0.11 24.00 -17.05
C LEU A 126 0.91 24.51 -18.26
N ALA A 127 2.21 24.75 -18.08
CA ALA A 127 3.10 25.22 -19.13
C ALA A 127 3.10 24.27 -20.35
N LEU A 128 3.16 22.95 -20.11
CA LEU A 128 3.08 21.94 -21.18
C LEU A 128 1.75 21.98 -21.94
N ARG A 129 0.63 22.21 -21.25
CA ARG A 129 -0.71 22.25 -21.86
C ARG A 129 -0.93 23.52 -22.66
N GLU A 130 -0.45 24.65 -22.16
CA GLU A 130 -0.50 25.94 -22.86
C GLU A 130 0.36 25.90 -24.12
N ALA A 131 1.59 25.39 -24.04
CA ALA A 131 2.45 25.19 -25.21
C ALA A 131 1.80 24.24 -26.26
N ALA A 132 1.15 23.17 -25.82
CA ALA A 132 0.44 22.24 -26.73
C ALA A 132 -0.79 22.89 -27.38
N GLN A 133 -1.51 23.76 -26.65
CA GLN A 133 -2.63 24.51 -27.18
C GLN A 133 -2.15 25.50 -28.26
N ASP A 134 -1.05 26.20 -27.99
CA ASP A 134 -0.45 27.13 -28.93
C ASP A 134 -0.02 26.43 -30.23
N ASP A 135 0.67 25.28 -30.16
CA ASP A 135 1.02 24.47 -31.34
C ASP A 135 -0.22 24.03 -32.15
N LEU A 136 -1.30 23.64 -31.46
CA LEU A 136 -2.58 23.30 -32.10
C LEU A 136 -3.24 24.50 -32.79
N THR A 137 -3.17 25.69 -32.20
CA THR A 137 -3.69 26.92 -32.82
C THR A 137 -2.88 27.34 -34.04
N VAL A 138 -1.55 27.20 -33.99
CA VAL A 138 -0.65 27.42 -35.14
C VAL A 138 -0.94 26.44 -36.28
N ARG A 139 -1.14 25.15 -35.97
CA ARG A 139 -1.44 24.11 -36.99
C ARG A 139 -2.82 24.26 -37.63
N LYS A 140 -3.83 24.76 -36.91
CA LYS A 140 -5.17 25.08 -37.45
C LYS A 140 -5.16 26.26 -38.44
N ALA A 141 -4.08 27.04 -38.51
CA ALA A 141 -3.90 28.08 -39.53
C ALA A 141 -3.40 27.51 -40.89
N ALA A 142 -3.16 26.20 -40.99
CA ALA A 142 -2.94 25.46 -42.24
C ALA A 142 -4.11 24.50 -42.51
N PRO A 143 -4.51 24.23 -43.77
CA PRO A 143 -5.76 23.51 -44.05
C PRO A 143 -5.69 21.99 -43.77
N SER A 144 -6.68 21.55 -42.97
CA SER A 144 -7.31 20.23 -42.77
C SER A 144 -6.49 18.98 -42.43
N ASP A 145 -6.76 18.37 -41.27
CA ASP A 145 -7.80 17.32 -41.15
C ASP A 145 -8.26 17.13 -39.68
N LEU A 146 -9.56 16.97 -39.45
CA LEU A 146 -10.22 17.18 -38.14
C LEU A 146 -10.94 15.90 -37.66
N THR A 147 -10.21 14.88 -37.20
CA THR A 147 -10.83 13.67 -36.61
C THR A 147 -9.97 12.94 -35.58
N VAL A 148 -9.43 13.62 -34.55
CA VAL A 148 -9.15 12.95 -33.26
C VAL A 148 -9.25 13.99 -32.12
N ARG A 149 -10.44 14.12 -31.51
CA ARG A 149 -10.64 14.95 -30.32
C ARG A 149 -11.35 14.14 -29.23
N LYS A 150 -10.56 13.39 -28.47
CA LYS A 150 -10.87 13.03 -27.07
C LYS A 150 -9.53 13.02 -26.32
N ALA A 151 -9.35 14.01 -25.45
CA ALA A 151 -8.23 14.20 -24.52
C ALA A 151 -6.81 14.25 -25.16
N ALA A 152 -6.58 15.18 -26.08
CA ALA A 152 -5.22 15.55 -26.49
C ALA A 152 -4.65 16.61 -25.50
N PRO A 153 -3.33 16.65 -25.24
CA PRO A 153 -2.72 17.58 -24.28
C PRO A 153 -3.05 19.06 -24.46
N GLY A 154 -3.38 19.51 -25.68
CA GLY A 154 -3.79 20.90 -25.96
C GLY A 154 -5.31 21.13 -25.94
N ASP A 155 -6.07 20.31 -25.21
CA ASP A 155 -7.47 20.59 -24.88
C ASP A 155 -7.54 21.75 -23.85
N PRO A 156 -8.19 22.88 -24.16
CA PRO A 156 -8.27 24.03 -23.25
C PRO A 156 -8.88 23.72 -21.88
N SER A 157 -9.75 22.70 -21.80
CA SER A 157 -10.35 22.26 -20.53
C SER A 157 -9.33 21.67 -19.56
N LEU A 158 -8.25 21.07 -20.06
CA LEU A 158 -7.16 20.53 -19.25
C LEU A 158 -6.35 21.66 -18.60
N ALA A 159 -5.99 22.70 -19.35
CA ALA A 159 -5.29 23.86 -18.80
C ALA A 159 -6.15 24.59 -17.76
N ALA A 160 -7.45 24.76 -18.03
CA ALA A 160 -8.40 25.31 -17.06
C ALA A 160 -8.47 24.48 -15.77
N GLY A 161 -8.50 23.15 -15.89
CA GLY A 161 -8.46 22.23 -14.74
C GLY A 161 -7.19 22.36 -13.91
N THR A 162 -6.02 22.52 -14.54
CA THR A 162 -4.74 22.74 -13.82
C THR A 162 -4.73 24.08 -13.09
N ARG A 163 -5.24 25.16 -13.71
CA ARG A 163 -5.34 26.47 -13.04
C ARG A 163 -6.24 26.41 -11.82
N ALA A 164 -7.35 25.69 -11.91
CA ALA A 164 -8.23 25.46 -10.76
C ALA A 164 -7.53 24.68 -9.65
N ALA A 165 -6.74 23.66 -9.98
CA ALA A 165 -5.95 22.92 -9.00
C ALA A 165 -4.87 23.79 -8.33
N LEU A 166 -4.18 24.64 -9.09
CA LEU A 166 -3.22 25.62 -8.55
C LEU A 166 -3.89 26.59 -7.58
N ALA A 167 -5.05 27.14 -7.96
CA ALA A 167 -5.81 28.05 -7.09
C ALA A 167 -6.30 27.35 -5.81
N ALA A 168 -6.62 26.06 -5.87
CA ALA A 168 -7.03 25.29 -4.71
C ALA A 168 -5.89 25.07 -3.70
N LEU A 169 -4.61 25.09 -4.12
CA LEU A 169 -3.47 24.98 -3.19
C LEU A 169 -3.40 26.14 -2.19
N ASP A 170 -4.00 27.29 -2.52
CA ASP A 170 -4.02 28.47 -1.67
C ASP A 170 -5.21 28.48 -0.68
N ASP A 171 -6.10 27.48 -0.75
CA ASP A 171 -7.21 27.29 0.18
C ASP A 171 -6.75 26.54 1.45
N PRO A 172 -6.87 27.13 2.66
CA PRO A 172 -6.54 26.44 3.91
C PRO A 172 -7.33 25.13 4.13
N ALA A 173 -8.51 24.98 3.51
CA ALA A 173 -9.31 23.76 3.57
C ALA A 173 -8.78 22.62 2.68
N PHE A 174 -7.72 22.87 1.92
CA PHE A 174 -7.13 21.90 1.01
C PHE A 174 -6.30 20.82 1.73
N VAL A 175 -5.82 21.10 2.94
CA VAL A 175 -5.20 20.11 3.84
C VAL A 175 -6.29 19.46 4.69
N LEU A 176 -6.39 18.13 4.67
CA LEU A 176 -7.37 17.42 5.50
C LEU A 176 -7.04 17.61 6.99
N PRO A 177 -7.92 18.25 7.78
CA PRO A 177 -7.70 18.45 9.20
C PRO A 177 -7.70 17.11 9.95
N LEU A 178 -7.02 17.07 11.10
CA LEU A 178 -7.12 15.93 12.01
C LEU A 178 -8.57 15.79 12.53
N PRO A 179 -9.07 14.55 12.71
CA PRO A 179 -10.36 14.33 13.36
C PRO A 179 -10.42 14.97 14.76
N PRO A 180 -11.59 15.44 15.22
CA PRO A 180 -11.74 16.19 16.47
C PRO A 180 -11.12 15.52 17.70
N SER A 181 -11.28 14.20 17.87
CA SER A 181 -10.72 13.47 19.01
C SER A 181 -9.18 13.42 18.96
N VAL A 182 -8.61 13.26 17.77
CA VAL A 182 -7.17 13.25 17.56
C VAL A 182 -6.58 14.65 17.75
N ALA A 183 -7.23 15.68 17.21
CA ALA A 183 -6.83 17.06 17.41
C ALA A 183 -6.88 17.46 18.89
N ALA A 184 -7.89 17.01 19.64
CA ALA A 184 -7.99 17.23 21.08
C ALA A 184 -6.88 16.53 21.87
N LEU A 185 -6.51 15.30 21.48
CA LEU A 185 -5.43 14.54 22.10
C LEU A 185 -4.05 15.16 21.83
N LEU A 186 -3.77 15.54 20.58
CA LEU A 186 -2.47 16.05 20.15
C LEU A 186 -2.25 17.53 20.47
N GLY A 187 -3.33 18.26 20.76
CA GLY A 187 -3.28 19.68 21.08
C GLY A 187 -3.18 20.59 19.85
N PRO A 188 -3.12 21.92 20.05
CA PRO A 188 -3.21 22.90 18.98
C PRO A 188 -1.94 23.05 18.13
N SER A 189 -0.79 22.50 18.57
CA SER A 189 0.49 22.61 17.87
C SER A 189 1.36 21.38 18.13
N PRO A 190 0.97 20.21 17.58
CA PRO A 190 1.74 18.99 17.72
C PRO A 190 3.13 19.10 17.10
N SER A 191 4.14 18.53 17.76
CA SER A 191 5.48 18.38 17.21
C SER A 191 5.58 17.03 16.49
N TRP A 192 5.84 17.06 15.19
CA TRP A 192 5.97 15.88 14.35
C TRP A 192 7.44 15.54 14.14
N SER A 193 7.75 14.25 14.20
CA SER A 193 9.10 13.71 14.01
C SER A 193 9.04 12.41 13.23
N ASP A 194 10.01 12.21 12.34
CA ASP A 194 10.25 10.94 11.65
C ASP A 194 11.23 10.04 12.44
N ALA A 195 11.60 10.43 13.66
CA ALA A 195 12.53 9.67 14.51
C ALA A 195 11.82 8.46 15.14
N HIS A 196 11.74 7.36 14.39
CA HIS A 196 11.28 6.06 14.88
C HIS A 196 12.03 4.91 14.21
N GLU A 197 11.97 3.72 14.80
CA GLU A 197 12.63 2.50 14.28
C GLU A 197 11.94 1.94 13.02
N GLY A 198 10.67 2.29 12.77
CA GLY A 198 9.89 1.77 11.64
C GLY A 198 10.33 2.29 10.27
N LEU A 199 10.29 1.44 9.25
CA LEU A 199 10.64 1.76 7.86
C LEU A 199 9.42 2.17 7.00
N SER A 200 8.19 1.98 7.50
CA SER A 200 6.99 2.40 6.76
C SER A 200 6.81 3.92 6.87
N GLY A 201 7.01 4.63 5.75
CA GLY A 201 6.91 6.10 5.63
C GLY A 201 5.52 6.72 5.86
N THR A 202 4.63 6.00 6.55
CA THR A 202 3.26 6.40 6.89
C THR A 202 3.04 6.61 8.39
N VAL A 203 4.06 6.34 9.21
CA VAL A 203 4.02 6.55 10.65
C VAL A 203 4.66 7.90 10.96
N ALA A 204 4.05 8.67 11.86
CA ALA A 204 4.69 9.85 12.42
C ALA A 204 4.74 9.75 13.93
N PHE A 205 5.88 10.10 14.53
CA PHE A 205 6.01 10.20 15.97
C PHE A 205 5.66 11.63 16.41
N VAL A 206 4.69 11.74 17.32
CA VAL A 206 4.06 13.01 17.68
C VAL A 206 4.16 13.26 19.17
N ASN A 207 4.56 14.49 19.53
CA ASN A 207 4.71 14.97 20.90
C ASN A 207 5.60 14.07 21.78
N ASP A 208 6.56 13.37 21.17
CA ASP A 208 7.45 12.40 21.81
C ASP A 208 6.71 11.32 22.64
N ALA A 209 5.46 11.01 22.28
CA ALA A 209 4.59 10.16 23.08
C ALA A 209 3.63 9.27 22.27
N TYR A 210 3.37 9.61 21.00
CA TYR A 210 2.36 8.93 20.19
C TYR A 210 2.86 8.57 18.81
N TYR A 211 2.47 7.39 18.34
CA TYR A 211 2.58 7.01 16.93
C TYR A 211 1.26 7.27 16.24
N VAL A 212 1.27 8.07 15.18
CA VAL A 212 0.09 8.40 14.38
C VAL A 212 0.19 7.72 13.02
N LYS A 213 -0.85 6.97 12.65
CA LYS A 213 -1.01 6.32 11.35
C LYS A 213 -2.33 6.77 10.72
N ARG A 214 -2.39 6.86 9.40
CA ARG A 214 -3.61 7.25 8.66
C ARG A 214 -3.95 6.28 7.53
N GLY A 215 -5.22 6.30 7.14
CA GLY A 215 -5.72 5.59 5.96
C GLY A 215 -6.13 4.14 6.21
N PRO A 216 -6.28 3.33 5.14
CA PRO A 216 -6.84 1.99 5.24
C PRO A 216 -5.97 1.02 6.03
N HIS A 217 -4.63 1.20 6.02
CA HIS A 217 -3.71 0.41 6.83
C HIS A 217 -3.92 0.66 8.33
N ALA A 218 -4.10 1.93 8.73
CA ALA A 218 -4.40 2.29 10.12
C ALA A 218 -5.72 1.69 10.62
N ARG A 219 -6.76 1.67 9.77
CA ARG A 219 -8.04 1.01 10.10
C ARG A 219 -7.87 -0.50 10.29
N ARG A 220 -7.16 -1.17 9.37
CA ARG A 220 -6.87 -2.61 9.44
C ARG A 220 -6.10 -2.97 10.71
N GLU A 221 -5.10 -2.17 11.05
CA GLU A 221 -4.30 -2.37 12.26
C GLU A 221 -5.12 -2.11 13.52
N HIS A 222 -5.96 -1.06 13.56
CA HIS A 222 -6.85 -0.79 14.68
C HIS A 222 -7.80 -1.96 14.98
N GLU A 223 -8.41 -2.55 13.95
CA GLU A 223 -9.28 -3.73 14.09
C GLU A 223 -8.53 -4.91 14.70
N ARG A 224 -7.29 -5.14 14.25
CA ARG A 224 -6.43 -6.25 14.70
C ARG A 224 -5.90 -6.03 16.11
N LEU A 225 -5.46 -4.82 16.45
CA LEU A 225 -5.09 -4.39 17.80
C LEU A 225 -6.23 -4.64 18.79
N THR A 226 -7.42 -4.15 18.46
CA THR A 226 -8.61 -4.28 19.31
C THR A 226 -8.95 -5.75 19.55
N TRP A 227 -8.94 -6.56 18.49
CA TRP A 227 -9.27 -7.99 18.60
C TRP A 227 -8.20 -8.76 19.38
N LEU A 228 -6.91 -8.53 19.13
CA LEU A 228 -5.80 -9.19 19.84
C LEU A 228 -5.78 -8.82 21.33
N GLY A 229 -5.95 -7.54 21.66
CA GLY A 229 -6.03 -7.07 23.05
C GLY A 229 -7.19 -7.71 23.80
N ALA A 230 -8.35 -7.87 23.15
CA ALA A 230 -9.50 -8.58 23.73
C ALA A 230 -9.24 -10.08 23.97
N HIS A 231 -8.26 -10.68 23.28
CA HIS A 231 -7.84 -12.06 23.45
C HIS A 231 -6.59 -12.21 24.36
N GLY A 232 -6.18 -11.14 25.05
CA GLY A 232 -5.12 -11.17 26.04
C GLY A 232 -3.70 -11.16 25.46
N ILE A 233 -3.55 -10.84 24.17
CA ILE A 233 -2.24 -10.59 23.57
C ILE A 233 -1.79 -9.17 23.93
N ALA A 234 -0.54 -9.02 24.34
CA ALA A 234 0.04 -7.73 24.64
C ALA A 234 0.24 -6.92 23.35
N VAL A 235 -0.43 -5.77 23.27
CA VAL A 235 -0.42 -4.86 22.12
C VAL A 235 -0.37 -3.40 22.60
N PRO A 236 0.06 -2.43 21.75
CA PRO A 236 0.04 -1.02 22.09
C PRO A 236 -1.34 -0.50 22.49
N GLU A 237 -1.36 0.48 23.39
CA GLU A 237 -2.59 1.18 23.78
C GLU A 237 -3.07 2.08 22.63
N VAL A 238 -4.34 1.91 22.24
CA VAL A 238 -5.02 2.82 21.32
C VAL A 238 -5.47 4.06 22.09
N ALA A 239 -4.70 5.14 21.98
CA ALA A 239 -5.00 6.42 22.63
C ALA A 239 -6.17 7.16 21.96
N ALA A 240 -6.29 7.05 20.63
CA ALA A 240 -7.44 7.53 19.86
C ALA A 240 -7.57 6.78 18.54
N PHE A 241 -8.81 6.62 18.07
CA PHE A 241 -9.12 6.21 16.71
C PHE A 241 -10.41 6.91 16.23
N GLU A 242 -10.31 7.69 15.16
CA GLU A 242 -11.46 8.36 14.54
C GLU A 242 -11.24 8.46 13.03
N ASP A 243 -12.31 8.21 12.27
CA ASP A 243 -12.32 8.09 10.80
C ASP A 243 -11.35 7.02 10.28
N ASP A 244 -10.12 7.40 9.98
CA ASP A 244 -9.03 6.56 9.49
C ASP A 244 -7.69 6.91 10.16
N VAL A 245 -7.72 7.66 11.27
CA VAL A 245 -6.53 8.08 12.01
C VAL A 245 -6.41 7.26 13.28
N LEU A 246 -5.35 6.47 13.37
CA LEU A 246 -4.98 5.67 14.54
C LEU A 246 -3.86 6.37 15.31
N VAL A 247 -4.06 6.54 16.61
CA VAL A 247 -3.07 7.07 17.54
C VAL A 247 -2.76 6.01 18.58
N LEU A 248 -1.50 5.56 18.62
CA LEU A 248 -1.00 4.60 19.60
C LEU A 248 -0.12 5.32 20.61
N ALA A 249 -0.29 5.00 21.90
CA ALA A 249 0.65 5.47 22.92
C ALA A 249 2.00 4.73 22.75
N ASP A 250 3.10 5.43 22.99
CA ASP A 250 4.41 4.81 23.06
C ASP A 250 4.47 3.80 24.21
N ALA A 251 4.87 2.57 23.90
CA ALA A 251 5.02 1.50 24.87
C ALA A 251 6.25 1.71 25.78
N GLY A 252 7.16 2.62 25.41
CA GLY A 252 8.36 2.93 26.19
C GLY A 252 9.35 1.77 26.30
N ALA A 253 9.26 0.80 25.37
CA ALA A 253 10.11 -0.37 25.31
C ALA A 253 10.69 -0.51 23.90
N PRO A 254 12.00 -0.72 23.74
CA PRO A 254 12.61 -0.94 22.43
C PRO A 254 12.22 -2.32 21.87
N SER A 255 12.36 -2.47 20.55
CA SER A 255 12.24 -3.76 19.87
C SER A 255 13.31 -4.76 20.34
N LEU A 256 13.06 -6.06 20.13
CA LEU A 256 14.07 -7.09 20.40
C LEU A 256 15.26 -6.99 19.43
N ALA A 257 15.07 -6.43 18.24
CA ALA A 257 16.17 -6.11 17.31
C ALA A 257 17.10 -5.04 17.90
N THR A 258 16.54 -3.95 18.42
CA THR A 258 17.31 -2.82 18.98
C THR A 258 17.95 -3.15 20.33
N SER A 259 17.24 -3.89 21.20
CA SER A 259 17.74 -4.27 22.52
C SER A 259 17.45 -5.74 22.81
N PRO A 260 18.26 -6.65 22.24
CA PRO A 260 18.03 -8.09 22.32
C PRO A 260 18.26 -8.62 23.74
N PRO A 261 17.29 -9.32 24.35
CA PRO A 261 17.48 -9.96 25.64
C PRO A 261 18.32 -11.25 25.51
N PRO A 262 18.97 -11.71 26.60
CA PRO A 262 19.50 -13.07 26.65
C PRO A 262 18.39 -14.09 26.36
N GLY A 263 18.67 -15.03 25.46
CA GLY A 263 17.67 -16.02 25.06
C GLY A 263 16.56 -15.47 24.18
N ILE A 264 16.85 -14.48 23.32
CA ILE A 264 15.89 -13.86 22.38
C ILE A 264 15.05 -14.90 21.63
N GLY A 265 15.65 -15.99 21.17
CA GLY A 265 14.95 -17.08 20.51
C GLY A 265 13.85 -17.67 21.39
N ALA A 266 14.15 -17.95 22.65
CA ALA A 266 13.16 -18.48 23.59
C ALA A 266 12.02 -17.49 23.88
N VAL A 267 12.31 -16.18 23.94
CA VAL A 267 11.30 -15.13 24.09
C VAL A 267 10.38 -15.11 22.88
N MET A 268 10.92 -14.99 21.67
CA MET A 268 10.13 -14.98 20.43
C MET A 268 9.31 -16.26 20.26
N GLY A 269 9.89 -17.43 20.55
CA GLY A 269 9.19 -18.71 20.43
C GLY A 269 8.00 -18.82 21.40
N SER A 270 8.14 -18.27 22.61
CA SER A 270 7.06 -18.24 23.61
C SER A 270 5.94 -17.28 23.20
N VAL A 271 6.29 -16.09 22.70
CA VAL A 271 5.35 -15.08 22.22
C VAL A 271 4.56 -15.62 21.02
N LEU A 272 5.24 -16.19 20.02
CA LEU A 272 4.57 -16.72 18.83
C LEU A 272 3.65 -17.90 19.16
N LYS A 273 4.08 -18.76 20.09
CA LYS A 273 3.25 -19.87 20.57
C LYS A 273 1.96 -19.38 21.23
N ALA A 274 2.02 -18.29 22.00
CA ALA A 274 0.83 -17.71 22.62
C ALA A 274 -0.15 -17.16 21.57
N LEU A 275 0.37 -16.48 20.53
CA LEU A 275 -0.42 -16.00 19.40
C LEU A 275 -1.06 -17.17 18.62
N HIS A 276 -0.28 -18.19 18.26
CA HIS A 276 -0.75 -19.35 17.51
C HIS A 276 -1.71 -20.26 18.30
N ALA A 277 -1.77 -20.11 19.62
CA ALA A 277 -2.72 -20.82 20.48
C ALA A 277 -4.12 -20.18 20.47
N LEU A 278 -4.30 -18.99 19.88
CA LEU A 278 -5.60 -18.36 19.76
C LEU A 278 -6.56 -19.21 18.89
N PRO A 279 -7.86 -19.29 19.22
CA PRO A 279 -8.81 -20.06 18.44
C PRO A 279 -9.02 -19.46 17.04
N VAL A 280 -8.61 -20.19 16.00
CA VAL A 280 -8.82 -19.77 14.59
C VAL A 280 -10.28 -19.43 14.29
N ALA A 281 -11.22 -20.18 14.89
CA ALA A 281 -12.66 -19.97 14.68
C ALA A 281 -13.18 -18.60 15.18
N THR A 282 -12.43 -17.88 16.03
CA THR A 282 -12.81 -16.55 16.53
C THR A 282 -12.09 -15.41 15.81
N CYS A 283 -11.14 -15.72 14.93
CA CYS A 283 -10.39 -14.71 14.17
C CYS A 283 -11.21 -14.23 12.96
N PRO A 284 -11.54 -12.93 12.87
CA PRO A 284 -12.34 -12.40 11.77
C PRO A 284 -11.50 -12.07 10.52
N PHE A 285 -10.18 -12.18 10.60
CA PHE A 285 -9.26 -11.78 9.53
C PHE A 285 -8.77 -13.00 8.76
N ASP A 286 -8.88 -12.96 7.44
CA ASP A 286 -8.45 -14.03 6.55
C ASP A 286 -7.13 -13.66 5.86
N GLU A 287 -6.07 -14.40 6.17
CA GLU A 287 -4.76 -14.27 5.56
C GLU A 287 -4.29 -15.65 5.07
N ARG A 288 -5.23 -16.49 4.62
CA ARG A 288 -4.93 -17.79 4.00
C ARG A 288 -4.14 -17.61 2.72
N LEU A 289 -3.50 -18.68 2.27
CA LEU A 289 -2.55 -18.64 1.17
C LEU A 289 -3.14 -18.06 -0.13
N ASP A 290 -4.43 -18.31 -0.42
CA ASP A 290 -5.10 -17.71 -1.59
C ASP A 290 -5.21 -16.18 -1.49
N VAL A 291 -5.45 -15.64 -0.30
CA VAL A 291 -5.49 -14.20 -0.06
C VAL A 291 -4.09 -13.61 -0.24
N GLN A 292 -3.08 -14.27 0.33
CA GLN A 292 -1.68 -13.83 0.20
C GLN A 292 -1.21 -13.86 -1.26
N LEU A 293 -1.45 -14.95 -2.00
CA LEU A 293 -1.06 -15.06 -3.41
C LEU A 293 -1.81 -14.06 -4.31
N THR A 294 -3.07 -13.74 -3.98
CA THR A 294 -3.82 -12.70 -4.69
C THR A 294 -3.18 -11.33 -4.48
N ARG A 295 -2.81 -11.00 -3.23
CA ARG A 295 -2.14 -9.73 -2.89
C ARG A 295 -0.74 -9.65 -3.51
N ALA A 296 0.03 -10.74 -3.46
CA ALA A 296 1.35 -10.83 -4.10
C ALA A 296 1.28 -10.65 -5.62
N ARG A 297 0.28 -11.27 -6.28
CA ARG A 297 0.04 -11.05 -7.71
C ARG A 297 -0.24 -9.58 -8.03
N ARG A 298 -1.03 -8.90 -7.20
CA ARG A 298 -1.28 -7.45 -7.34
C ARG A 298 0.01 -6.66 -7.22
N GLN A 299 0.79 -6.88 -6.17
CA GLN A 299 2.09 -6.20 -5.98
C GLN A 299 2.98 -6.34 -7.22
N VAL A 300 3.03 -7.53 -7.83
CA VAL A 300 3.80 -7.79 -9.06
C VAL A 300 3.23 -7.06 -10.28
N ILE A 301 1.92 -7.12 -10.51
CA ILE A 301 1.26 -6.49 -11.67
C ILE A 301 1.37 -4.97 -11.58
N GLU A 302 1.14 -4.45 -10.39
CA GLU A 302 1.22 -3.04 -10.10
C GLU A 302 2.66 -2.58 -9.87
N GLY A 303 3.68 -3.44 -9.99
CA GLY A 303 5.10 -3.09 -9.89
C GLY A 303 5.49 -2.43 -8.56
N LEU A 304 4.86 -2.85 -7.46
CA LEU A 304 5.08 -2.35 -6.10
C LEU A 304 6.12 -3.16 -5.33
N VAL A 305 6.61 -4.26 -5.90
CA VAL A 305 7.66 -5.10 -5.31
C VAL A 305 9.01 -4.41 -5.44
N ASP A 306 9.73 -4.29 -4.33
CA ASP A 306 11.12 -3.86 -4.33
C ASP A 306 12.05 -5.04 -4.61
N VAL A 307 12.53 -5.13 -5.84
CA VAL A 307 13.43 -6.22 -6.27
C VAL A 307 14.88 -6.03 -5.81
N GLU A 308 15.22 -4.84 -5.30
CA GLU A 308 16.56 -4.56 -4.77
C GLU A 308 16.71 -5.06 -3.33
N ASP A 309 15.58 -5.29 -2.63
CA ASP A 309 15.50 -5.78 -1.25
C ASP A 309 15.36 -7.31 -1.15
N PHE A 310 15.54 -8.03 -2.27
CA PHE A 310 15.43 -9.49 -2.26
C PHE A 310 16.53 -10.16 -1.43
N ASP A 311 16.19 -11.28 -0.77
CA ASP A 311 17.17 -12.11 -0.07
C ASP A 311 18.33 -12.50 -1.02
N GLU A 312 19.54 -12.68 -0.47
CA GLU A 312 20.75 -12.96 -1.25
C GLU A 312 20.60 -14.11 -2.25
N ASP A 313 19.81 -15.15 -1.92
CA ASP A 313 19.59 -16.31 -2.77
C ASP A 313 18.55 -16.09 -3.89
N ASN A 314 17.85 -14.97 -3.87
CA ASN A 314 16.87 -14.55 -4.88
C ASN A 314 17.33 -13.32 -5.70
N LEU A 315 18.49 -12.73 -5.39
CA LEU A 315 19.05 -11.61 -6.14
C LEU A 315 19.15 -11.89 -7.64
N GLY A 316 18.66 -10.94 -8.44
CA GLY A 316 18.62 -11.03 -9.90
C GLY A 316 17.39 -11.73 -10.48
N LEU A 317 16.51 -12.28 -9.63
CA LEU A 317 15.18 -12.68 -10.07
C LEU A 317 14.28 -11.44 -10.24
N THR A 318 13.33 -11.55 -11.16
CA THR A 318 12.23 -10.59 -11.27
C THR A 318 11.08 -11.00 -10.36
N ALA A 319 10.28 -10.03 -9.90
CA ALA A 319 9.09 -10.30 -9.10
C ALA A 319 8.09 -11.26 -9.81
N ARG A 320 8.04 -11.24 -11.15
CA ARG A 320 7.25 -12.21 -11.94
C ARG A 320 7.78 -13.64 -11.82
N GLN A 321 9.10 -13.83 -11.86
CA GLN A 321 9.70 -15.15 -11.70
C GLN A 321 9.47 -15.72 -10.30
N VAL A 322 9.54 -14.87 -9.27
CA VAL A 322 9.20 -15.26 -7.89
C VAL A 322 7.74 -15.69 -7.80
N LEU A 323 6.80 -14.91 -8.37
CA LEU A 323 5.38 -15.27 -8.40
C LEU A 323 5.11 -16.59 -9.14
N ASP A 324 5.73 -16.80 -10.30
CA ASP A 324 5.60 -18.05 -11.07
C ASP A 324 6.11 -19.26 -10.27
N ARG A 325 7.21 -19.07 -9.53
CA ARG A 325 7.76 -20.09 -8.63
C ARG A 325 6.83 -20.41 -7.47
N LEU A 326 6.24 -19.39 -6.84
CA LEU A 326 5.23 -19.59 -5.78
C LEU A 326 4.02 -20.39 -6.27
N HIS A 327 3.55 -20.14 -7.49
CA HIS A 327 2.47 -20.93 -8.08
C HIS A 327 2.88 -22.39 -8.33
N ALA A 328 4.12 -22.63 -8.77
CA ALA A 328 4.64 -23.97 -9.04
C ALA A 328 4.91 -24.79 -7.77
N GLU A 329 5.40 -24.14 -6.71
CA GLU A 329 5.84 -24.78 -5.45
C GLU A 329 4.76 -24.73 -4.35
N ARG A 330 3.54 -24.29 -4.69
CA ARG A 330 2.42 -24.10 -3.75
C ARG A 330 2.21 -25.30 -2.81
N PRO A 331 2.20 -25.10 -1.47
CA PRO A 331 1.82 -26.13 -0.50
C PRO A 331 0.41 -26.67 -0.76
N ARG A 332 0.21 -27.98 -0.51
CA ARG A 332 -1.07 -28.67 -0.77
C ARG A 332 -2.12 -28.42 0.31
N ASP A 333 -1.67 -28.11 1.52
CA ASP A 333 -2.49 -27.94 2.71
C ASP A 333 -1.88 -26.86 3.61
N GLU A 334 -2.73 -26.29 4.46
CA GLU A 334 -2.36 -25.23 5.40
C GLU A 334 -2.58 -25.71 6.85
N ASP A 335 -1.59 -25.49 7.70
CA ASP A 335 -1.69 -25.69 9.15
C ASP A 335 -2.12 -24.36 9.81
N LEU A 336 -3.44 -24.13 9.77
CA LEU A 336 -4.05 -22.84 10.10
C LEU A 336 -3.94 -22.49 11.59
N VAL A 337 -3.40 -21.30 11.84
CA VAL A 337 -3.33 -20.62 13.14
C VAL A 337 -3.64 -19.14 12.95
N VAL A 338 -3.77 -18.39 14.04
CA VAL A 338 -3.76 -16.92 13.96
C VAL A 338 -2.32 -16.47 13.81
N THR A 339 -1.99 -15.87 12.68
CA THR A 339 -0.63 -15.41 12.33
C THR A 339 -0.48 -13.91 12.56
N HIS A 340 0.74 -13.47 12.86
CA HIS A 340 1.15 -12.06 12.88
C HIS A 340 1.25 -11.51 11.46
N GLY A 341 1.93 -12.26 10.58
CA GLY A 341 2.14 -11.94 9.18
C GLY A 341 3.37 -11.11 8.85
N ASP A 342 4.17 -10.81 9.86
CA ASP A 342 5.49 -10.13 9.78
C ASP A 342 6.24 -10.32 11.11
N PHE A 343 6.38 -11.58 11.54
CA PHE A 343 6.89 -11.90 12.87
C PHE A 343 8.43 -11.88 12.92
N THR A 344 8.99 -10.69 13.14
CA THR A 344 10.43 -10.42 13.19
C THR A 344 10.87 -9.87 14.56
N PRO A 345 12.16 -9.88 14.90
CA PRO A 345 12.66 -9.27 16.14
C PRO A 345 12.32 -7.77 16.27
N SER A 346 12.16 -7.06 15.16
CA SER A 346 11.78 -5.64 15.11
C SER A 346 10.32 -5.41 15.52
N ASN A 347 9.45 -6.40 15.30
CA ASN A 347 8.01 -6.30 15.57
C ASN A 347 7.58 -6.90 16.92
N VAL A 348 8.56 -7.29 17.74
CA VAL A 348 8.35 -7.70 19.13
C VAL A 348 9.09 -6.71 20.02
N LEU A 349 8.39 -6.10 20.97
CA LEU A 349 9.01 -5.23 21.97
C LEU A 349 9.47 -6.04 23.19
N ASN A 350 10.45 -5.48 23.90
CA ASN A 350 10.82 -5.99 25.22
C ASN A 350 9.58 -6.06 26.14
N GLY A 351 9.34 -7.24 26.72
CA GLY A 351 8.09 -7.55 27.43
C GLY A 351 7.09 -8.38 26.62
N GLY A 352 7.38 -8.69 25.35
CA GLY A 352 6.59 -9.59 24.51
C GLY A 352 5.36 -8.94 23.88
N MET A 353 5.32 -7.60 23.81
CA MET A 353 4.28 -6.85 23.11
C MET A 353 4.51 -6.92 21.60
N LEU A 354 3.43 -7.14 20.84
CA LEU A 354 3.47 -7.20 19.37
C LEU A 354 3.08 -5.86 18.76
N ILE A 355 3.81 -5.43 17.74
CA ILE A 355 3.55 -4.21 16.96
C ILE A 355 3.48 -4.53 15.47
N ASP A 356 3.10 -3.53 14.66
CA ASP A 356 2.87 -3.69 13.22
C ASP A 356 1.88 -4.81 12.86
N LEU A 357 0.70 -4.68 13.45
CA LEU A 357 -0.30 -5.74 13.42
C LEU A 357 -1.17 -5.70 12.16
N GLY A 358 -0.83 -4.90 11.14
CA GLY A 358 -1.68 -4.71 9.95
C GLY A 358 -1.92 -5.99 9.15
N ARG A 359 -1.04 -6.99 9.30
CA ARG A 359 -1.02 -8.26 8.56
C ARG A 359 -1.57 -9.46 9.35
N VAL A 360 -2.10 -9.24 10.57
CA VAL A 360 -2.63 -10.32 11.42
C VAL A 360 -3.84 -10.99 10.77
N GLY A 361 -3.89 -12.31 10.85
CA GLY A 361 -5.06 -13.09 10.44
C GLY A 361 -4.83 -14.59 10.37
N THR A 362 -5.89 -15.32 10.05
CA THR A 362 -5.84 -16.78 9.92
C THR A 362 -5.00 -17.16 8.72
N GLY A 363 -3.92 -17.91 8.94
CA GLY A 363 -3.01 -18.39 7.89
C GLY A 363 -2.18 -19.58 8.35
N ASP A 364 -1.39 -20.16 7.47
CA ASP A 364 -0.46 -21.23 7.85
C ASP A 364 0.62 -20.71 8.82
N ARG A 365 0.89 -21.45 9.89
CA ARG A 365 1.90 -21.08 10.91
C ARG A 365 3.29 -20.79 10.34
N TYR A 366 3.66 -21.39 9.21
CA TYR A 366 4.97 -21.21 8.59
C TYR A 366 5.14 -19.81 8.01
N ARG A 367 4.06 -19.05 7.83
CA ARG A 367 4.10 -17.62 7.52
C ARG A 367 4.93 -16.85 8.54
N ASP A 368 4.71 -17.10 9.83
CA ASP A 368 5.46 -16.43 10.89
C ASP A 368 6.78 -17.15 11.21
N LEU A 369 6.79 -18.49 11.18
CA LEU A 369 8.02 -19.25 11.47
C LEU A 369 9.13 -18.95 10.46
N ALA A 370 8.81 -18.74 9.19
CA ALA A 370 9.80 -18.46 8.15
C ALA A 370 10.55 -17.15 8.43
N LEU A 371 9.82 -16.08 8.74
CA LEU A 371 10.39 -14.75 9.00
C LEU A 371 11.17 -14.73 10.31
N ALA A 372 10.63 -15.32 11.38
CA ALA A 372 11.35 -15.43 12.65
C ALA A 372 12.67 -16.18 12.46
N VAL A 373 12.67 -17.26 11.69
CA VAL A 373 13.87 -18.09 11.45
C VAL A 373 14.88 -17.38 10.55
N ARG A 374 14.43 -16.62 9.54
CA ARG A 374 15.31 -15.81 8.68
C ARG A 374 16.10 -14.83 9.53
N ASP A 375 15.40 -13.93 10.23
CA ASP A 375 16.02 -12.84 10.98
C ASP A 375 16.80 -13.36 12.20
N LEU A 376 16.26 -14.36 12.94
CA LEU A 376 17.00 -14.93 14.07
C LEU A 376 18.32 -15.57 13.64
N ARG A 377 18.33 -16.25 12.49
CA ARG A 377 19.55 -16.87 11.96
C ARG A 377 20.55 -15.83 11.54
N GLU A 378 20.10 -14.81 10.81
CA GLU A 378 20.95 -13.74 10.28
C GLU A 378 21.60 -12.92 11.39
N ASP A 379 20.81 -12.45 12.35
CA ASP A 379 21.27 -11.50 13.37
C ASP A 379 21.87 -12.17 14.61
N PHE A 380 21.38 -13.36 14.97
CA PHE A 380 21.69 -14.00 16.27
C PHE A 380 22.24 -15.43 16.16
N GLY A 381 22.23 -16.01 14.95
CA GLY A 381 22.79 -17.33 14.65
C GLY A 381 21.92 -18.53 15.06
N GLU A 382 22.39 -19.73 14.69
CA GLU A 382 21.66 -21.01 14.86
C GLU A 382 21.29 -21.33 16.32
N GLY A 383 22.03 -20.82 17.30
CA GLY A 383 21.71 -21.01 18.72
C GLY A 383 20.34 -20.42 19.08
N ALA A 384 20.06 -19.19 18.62
CA ALA A 384 18.79 -18.52 18.85
C ALA A 384 17.64 -19.23 18.12
N VAL A 385 17.87 -19.73 16.90
CA VAL A 385 16.89 -20.54 16.16
C VAL A 385 16.54 -21.83 16.92
N GLY A 386 17.54 -22.48 17.51
CA GLY A 386 17.34 -23.68 18.35
C GLY A 386 16.50 -23.40 19.60
N GLU A 387 16.79 -22.29 20.30
CA GLU A 387 16.00 -21.82 21.45
C GLU A 387 14.56 -21.48 21.06
N PHE A 388 14.38 -20.83 19.90
CA PHE A 388 13.07 -20.49 19.34
C PHE A 388 12.20 -21.72 19.11
N PHE A 389 12.69 -22.71 18.37
CA PHE A 389 11.92 -23.92 18.12
C PHE A 389 11.66 -24.74 19.39
N THR A 390 12.59 -24.71 20.34
CA THR A 390 12.43 -25.35 21.65
C THR A 390 11.29 -24.70 22.45
N ALA A 391 11.26 -23.37 22.54
CA ALA A 391 10.21 -22.63 23.25
C ALA A 391 8.85 -22.73 22.55
N TYR A 392 8.84 -22.60 21.22
CA TYR A 392 7.64 -22.75 20.40
C TYR A 392 7.06 -24.18 20.51
N GLY A 393 7.92 -25.19 20.59
CA GLY A 393 7.54 -26.59 20.77
C GLY A 393 7.42 -27.36 19.45
N LEU A 394 8.18 -26.99 18.41
CA LEU A 394 8.23 -27.67 17.13
C LEU A 394 9.62 -28.28 16.91
N HIS A 395 9.73 -29.60 17.04
CA HIS A 395 11.03 -30.29 17.02
C HIS A 395 11.53 -30.67 15.61
N ALA A 396 10.64 -30.69 14.61
CA ALA A 396 10.95 -31.06 13.24
C ALA A 396 10.23 -30.10 12.26
N PRO A 397 10.79 -28.90 12.02
CA PRO A 397 10.19 -27.94 11.10
C PRO A 397 10.27 -28.44 9.66
N ASP A 398 9.21 -28.18 8.88
CA ASP A 398 9.14 -28.41 7.45
C ASP A 398 9.97 -27.34 6.72
N THR A 399 11.15 -27.75 6.26
CA THR A 399 12.10 -26.87 5.57
C THR A 399 11.56 -26.35 4.23
N ALA A 400 10.69 -27.11 3.55
CA ALA A 400 10.10 -26.67 2.29
C ALA A 400 9.07 -25.56 2.53
N ARG A 401 8.25 -25.67 3.59
CA ARG A 401 7.34 -24.58 3.98
C ARG A 401 8.08 -23.34 4.47
N LEU A 402 9.15 -23.49 5.26
CA LEU A 402 9.99 -22.36 5.66
C LEU A 402 10.54 -21.61 4.43
N ALA A 403 11.07 -22.35 3.44
CA ALA A 403 11.56 -21.73 2.21
C ALA A 403 10.45 -21.05 1.40
N TYR A 404 9.27 -21.68 1.30
CA TYR A 404 8.13 -21.14 0.57
C TYR A 404 7.59 -19.84 1.18
N TYR A 405 7.40 -19.81 2.51
CA TYR A 405 6.89 -18.62 3.20
C TYR A 405 7.96 -17.53 3.40
N ARG A 406 9.24 -17.84 3.24
CA ARG A 406 10.26 -16.80 3.05
C ARG A 406 10.17 -16.20 1.64
N LEU A 407 10.03 -17.05 0.62
CA LEU A 407 9.91 -16.60 -0.78
C LEU A 407 8.66 -15.75 -1.04
N ILE A 408 7.54 -15.99 -0.34
CA ILE A 408 6.34 -15.17 -0.51
C ILE A 408 6.51 -13.76 0.04
N ASP A 409 7.36 -13.58 1.06
CA ASP A 409 7.62 -12.30 1.72
C ASP A 409 8.37 -11.33 0.81
N GLU A 410 9.19 -11.84 -0.11
CA GLU A 410 9.87 -11.09 -1.18
C GLU A 410 8.90 -10.25 -2.04
N LEU A 411 7.60 -10.54 -2.02
CA LEU A 411 6.59 -9.81 -2.80
C LEU A 411 5.86 -8.73 -2.00
N PHE A 412 6.29 -8.40 -0.77
CA PHE A 412 5.54 -7.58 0.18
C PHE A 412 6.28 -6.43 0.84
#